data_AF-A0A918MKW3-F1
#
_entry.id   AF-A0A918MKW3-F1
#
_cell.length_a   1.000
_cell.length_b   1.000
_cell.length_c   1.000
_cell.angle_alpha   90.00
_cell.angle_beta   90.00
_cell.angle_gamma   90.00
#
_symmetry.space_group_name_H-M   'P 1'
#
loop_
_entity.id
_entity.type
_entity.pdbx_description
1 polymer ?
#
loop_
_entity_poly.entity_id
_entity_poly.type
_entity_poly.pdbx_seq_one_letter_code
_entity_poly.pdbx_strand_id
1 'polypeptide(L)' 'MVLTRSLDGGKTWIDDQILMQDIKGVVAYTSMVQWGDEIHCHLAAGHRAHPHANKHKGVKISIRKDHGSP' A
#
# COMPACT_ATOMS: atom_id res chain seq x y z
N MET A 1 5.47 1.74 1.46
CA MET A 1 4.21 1.90 0.72
C MET A 1 3.52 3.15 1.22
N VAL A 2 3.18 4.02 0.28
CA VAL A 2 2.42 5.24 0.50
C VAL A 2 1.11 5.08 -0.24
N LEU A 3 0.00 5.43 0.41
CA LEU A 3 -1.29 5.61 -0.25
C LEU A 3 -1.36 7.06 -0.71
N THR A 4 -1.64 7.27 -1.99
CA THR A 4 -1.85 8.60 -2.56
C THR A 4 -3.23 8.66 -3.19
N ARG A 5 -3.87 9.82 -3.07
CA ARG A 5 -5.21 10.07 -3.61
C ARG A 5 -5.15 11.23 -4.58
N SER A 6 -5.91 11.12 -5.66
CA SER A 6 -6.20 12.24 -6.54
C SER A 6 -7.69 12.56 -6.47
N LEU A 7 -8.02 13.85 -6.43
CA LEU A 7 -9.39 14.36 -6.44
C LEU A 7 -9.79 14.96 -7.80
N ASP A 8 -8.85 15.03 -8.75
CA ASP A 8 -9.02 15.74 -10.03
C ASP A 8 -8.76 14.85 -11.26
N GLY A 9 -8.90 13.54 -11.10
CA GLY A 9 -8.71 12.56 -12.16
C GLY A 9 -7.24 12.28 -12.47
N GLY A 10 -6.35 12.44 -11.49
CA GLY A 10 -4.94 12.08 -11.58
C GLY A 10 -4.01 13.22 -11.99
N LYS A 11 -4.49 14.48 -12.01
CA LYS A 11 -3.66 15.65 -12.36
C LYS A 11 -2.84 16.11 -11.17
N THR A 12 -3.40 16.04 -9.96
CA THR A 12 -2.71 16.28 -8.69
C THR A 12 -2.91 15.13 -7.72
N TRP A 13 -1.94 14.95 -6.82
CA TRP A 13 -1.89 13.87 -5.86
C TRP A 13 -1.61 14.42 -4.46
N ILE A 14 -2.34 13.91 -3.47
CA ILE A 14 -2.17 14.21 -2.06
C ILE A 14 -1.58 12.96 -1.42
N ASP A 15 -0.43 13.12 -0.76
CA ASP A 15 0.22 12.05 0.00
C ASP A 15 -0.60 11.78 1.26
N ASP A 16 -1.53 10.85 1.16
CA ASP A 16 -2.60 10.66 2.14
C ASP A 16 -2.09 9.89 3.37
N GLN A 17 -1.24 8.86 3.18
CA GLN A 17 -0.76 8.07 4.31
C GLN A 17 0.46 7.17 4.02
N ILE A 18 1.44 7.15 4.92
CA ILE A 18 2.46 6.08 4.97
C ILE A 18 1.84 4.85 5.62
N LEU A 19 1.58 3.81 4.83
CA LEU A 19 0.99 2.56 5.32
C LEU A 19 2.03 1.62 5.92
N MET A 20 3.25 1.61 5.37
CA MET A 20 4.37 0.81 5.84
C MET A 20 5.69 1.40 5.34
N GLN A 21 6.71 1.51 6.19
CA GLN A 21 8.07 1.86 5.81
C GLN A 21 9.04 0.87 6.46
N ASP A 22 9.63 -0.01 5.67
CA ASP A 22 10.66 -0.96 6.13
C ASP A 22 11.71 -1.15 5.03
N ILE A 23 12.93 -0.69 5.28
CA ILE A 23 14.05 -0.79 4.34
C ILE A 23 14.50 -2.25 4.08
N LYS A 24 14.06 -3.20 4.92
CA LYS A 24 14.33 -4.64 4.77
C LYS A 24 13.14 -5.40 4.17
N GLY A 25 12.11 -4.70 3.72
CA GLY A 25 10.90 -5.28 3.15
C GLY A 25 10.63 -4.80 1.74
N VAL A 26 10.66 -5.70 0.76
CA VAL A 26 10.16 -5.45 -0.59
C VAL A 26 8.72 -5.96 -0.73
N VAL A 27 7.89 -5.20 -1.46
CA VAL A 27 6.57 -5.65 -1.91
C VAL A 27 6.70 -6.05 -3.38
N ALA A 28 6.42 -7.31 -3.68
CA ALA A 28 6.46 -7.84 -5.03
C ALA A 28 5.22 -7.46 -5.84
N TYR A 29 4.05 -7.56 -5.20
CA TYR A 29 2.76 -7.30 -5.83
C TYR A 29 1.84 -6.62 -4.82
N THR A 30 1.01 -5.71 -5.32
CA THR A 30 0.01 -5.01 -4.53
C THR A 30 -1.34 -5.06 -5.25
N SER A 31 -2.42 -5.15 -4.49
CA SER A 31 -3.76 -4.88 -4.97
C SER A 31 -4.51 -4.07 -3.92
N MET A 32 -5.39 -3.20 -4.39
CA MET A 32 -6.15 -2.30 -3.54
C MET A 32 -7.62 -2.38 -3.94
N VAL A 33 -8.50 -2.49 -2.94
CA VAL A 33 -9.94 -2.40 -3.13
C VAL A 33 -10.53 -1.45 -2.09
N GLN A 34 -11.48 -0.63 -2.52
CA GLN A 34 -12.32 0.15 -1.62
C GLN A 34 -13.63 -0.59 -1.41
N TRP A 35 -13.98 -0.85 -0.15
CA TRP A 35 -15.25 -1.45 0.25
C TRP A 35 -15.92 -0.53 1.26
N GLY A 36 -16.95 0.19 0.82
CA GLY A 36 -17.63 1.16 1.67
C GLY A 36 -16.66 2.27 2.10
N ASP A 37 -16.53 2.46 3.40
CA ASP A 37 -15.62 3.41 4.04
C ASP A 37 -14.27 2.76 4.40
N GLU A 38 -13.87 1.67 3.74
CA GLU A 38 -12.58 1.00 3.98
C GLU A 38 -11.75 0.86 2.73
N ILE A 39 -10.43 1.03 2.90
CA ILE A 39 -9.41 0.72 1.90
C ILE A 39 -8.66 -0.52 2.37
N HIS A 40 -8.69 -1.55 1.54
CA HIS A 40 -8.01 -2.82 1.77
C HIS A 40 -6.83 -2.93 0.82
N CYS A 41 -5.61 -2.88 1.36
CA CYS A 41 -4.38 -3.10 0.62
C CYS A 41 -3.86 -4.51 0.88
N HIS A 42 -3.81 -5.34 -0.16
CA HIS A 42 -3.20 -6.67 -0.12
C HIS A 42 -1.82 -6.63 -0.75
N LEU A 43 -0.83 -7.14 -0.02
CA LEU A 43 0.59 -7.03 -0.37
C LEU A 43 1.21 -8.41 -0.38
N ALA A 44 1.81 -8.80 -1.50
CA ALA A 44 2.72 -9.94 -1.53
C ALA A 44 4.12 -9.45 -1.13
N ALA A 45 4.54 -9.80 0.08
CA ALA A 45 5.86 -9.45 0.58
C ALA A 45 6.93 -10.44 0.09
N GLY A 46 8.10 -9.90 -0.20
CA GLY A 46 9.27 -10.63 -0.65
C GLY A 46 9.27 -10.88 -2.16
N HIS A 47 10.42 -10.69 -2.80
CA HIS A 47 10.63 -10.91 -4.23
C HIS A 47 11.99 -11.60 -4.46
N ARG A 48 12.03 -12.63 -5.32
CA ARG A 48 13.26 -13.42 -5.57
C ARG A 48 14.45 -12.54 -6.01
N ALA A 49 14.20 -11.47 -6.76
CA ALA A 49 15.25 -10.58 -7.25
C ALA A 49 15.87 -9.68 -6.16
N HIS A 50 15.24 -9.56 -4.99
CA HIS A 50 15.70 -8.71 -3.89
C HIS A 50 15.92 -9.52 -2.60
N PRO A 51 16.85 -10.50 -2.60
CA PRO A 51 17.04 -11.41 -1.46
C PRO A 51 17.42 -10.69 -0.15
N HIS A 52 18.11 -9.56 -0.25
CA HIS A 52 18.50 -8.72 0.90
C HIS A 52 17.32 -7.97 1.55
N ALA A 53 16.16 -7.91 0.89
CA ALA A 53 14.95 -7.22 1.36
C ALA A 53 13.74 -8.18 1.51
N ASN A 54 14.01 -9.47 1.71
CA ASN A 54 12.99 -10.52 1.88
C ASN A 54 12.73 -10.90 3.34
N LYS A 55 12.88 -9.94 4.28
CA LYS A 55 12.58 -10.17 5.70
C LYS A 55 11.13 -10.63 5.90
N HIS A 56 10.21 -10.06 5.12
CA HIS A 56 8.79 -10.42 5.12
C HIS A 56 8.46 -11.29 3.90
N LYS A 57 7.60 -12.29 4.10
CA LYS A 57 7.12 -13.19 3.06
C LYS A 57 5.61 -13.42 3.17
N GLY A 58 5.00 -13.80 2.06
CA GLY A 58 3.59 -14.15 1.96
C GLY A 58 2.69 -12.92 1.80
N VAL A 59 1.37 -13.15 1.87
CA VAL A 59 0.38 -12.09 1.73
C VAL A 59 0.17 -11.38 3.07
N LYS A 60 0.24 -10.05 3.04
CA LYS A 60 -0.09 -9.15 4.16
C LYS A 60 -1.29 -8.30 3.75
N ILE A 61 -2.17 -8.03 4.70
CA ILE A 61 -3.36 -7.21 4.47
C ILE A 61 -3.31 -6.02 5.41
N SER A 62 -3.47 -4.82 4.88
CA SER A 62 -3.68 -3.60 5.63
C SER A 62 -5.07 -3.08 5.31
N ILE A 63 -5.93 -3.05 6.33
CA ILE A 63 -7.29 -2.49 6.23
C ILE A 63 -7.30 -1.18 7.00
N ARG A 64 -7.76 -0.11 6.35
CA ARG A 64 -7.92 1.19 6.99
C ARG A 64 -9.27 1.79 6.64
N LYS A 65 -9.81 2.59 7.57
CA LYS A 65 -10.96 3.44 7.31
C LYS A 65 -10.55 4.58 6.38
N ASP A 66 -11.34 4.77 5.34
CA ASP A 66 -11.30 5.90 4.44
C ASP A 66 -12.15 7.01 5.06
N HIS A 67 -11.49 7.96 5.71
CA HIS A 67 -12.17 9.11 6.29
C HIS A 67 -12.53 10.17 5.25
N GLY A 68 -12.26 9.95 3.96
CA GLY A 68 -12.64 10.85 2.88
C GLY A 68 -12.07 12.26 2.99
N SER A 69 -11.06 12.48 3.84
CA SER A 69 -10.52 13.82 4.05
C SER A 69 -9.83 14.33 2.78
N PRO A 70 -10.10 15.59 2.38
CA PRO A 70 -9.28 16.33 1.43
C PRO A 70 -7.85 16.51 1.93
#